data_AF-A0A1Q3L9L7-F1
#
_entry.id   AF-A0A1Q3L9L7-F1
#
_cell.length_a   1.000
_cell.length_b   1.000
_cell.length_c   1.000
_cell.angle_alpha   90.00
_cell.angle_beta   90.00
_cell.angle_gamma   90.00
#
_symmetry.space_group_name_H-M   'P 1'
#
loop_
_entity.id
_entity.type
_entity.pdbx_description
1 polymer ?
#
loop_
_entity_poly.entity_id
_entity_poly.type
_entity_poly.pdbx_seq_one_letter_code
_entity_poly.pdbx_strand_id
1 'polypeptide(L)'
;MDILDGNEPANTIDTEINKSRDYIAQRTAAVTPIEKGGTGQTTAPAALAALGGAARNGLGFTYAVAQLSDHQLGLYYNDAAQRFVIRKTLDGSTVDIPLATDGAYVSKSGDTMTGDLRLPNATPATSGYTVAYLNSDGRVSKGASSERYKQGIVDIDPGELGDIFPDLVSFEMIGGDGARHVGHIAERLAANPDQQPFVVYTNLDGQTVPDSIDFIALLLAQTAQLHQAVDLLAQRVQQLEERAA
;
A
#
# COMPACT_ATOMS: atom_id res chain seq x y z
N MET A 1 -36.30 64.38 2.58
CA MET A 1 -36.56 65.34 3.67
C MET A 1 -36.04 66.65 3.15
N ASP A 2 -36.90 67.64 3.00
CA ASP A 2 -36.48 68.94 2.51
C ASP A 2 -35.62 69.62 3.56
N ILE A 3 -34.50 70.19 3.12
CA ILE A 3 -33.57 70.90 3.99
C ILE A 3 -34.13 72.31 4.16
N LEU A 4 -34.33 72.73 5.40
CA LEU A 4 -34.76 74.09 5.72
C LEU A 4 -33.70 75.09 5.24
N ASP A 5 -34.16 76.20 4.67
CA ASP A 5 -33.29 77.24 4.10
C ASP A 5 -32.77 78.24 5.14
N GLY A 6 -33.24 78.12 6.39
CA GLY A 6 -32.76 78.87 7.55
C GLY A 6 -33.48 80.20 7.79
N ASN A 7 -34.48 80.53 6.98
CA ASN A 7 -35.29 81.75 7.12
C ASN A 7 -36.73 81.47 7.62
N GLU A 8 -37.02 80.24 8.03
CA GLU A 8 -38.35 79.84 8.44
C GLU A 8 -38.76 80.46 9.79
N PRO A 9 -40.04 80.85 9.95
CA PRO A 9 -40.54 81.42 11.20
C PRO A 9 -40.32 80.48 12.39
N ALA A 10 -39.86 81.01 13.53
CA ALA A 10 -39.49 80.19 14.68
C ALA A 10 -40.61 79.27 15.22
N ASN A 11 -41.88 79.60 14.95
CA ASN A 11 -43.02 78.79 15.35
C ASN A 11 -43.17 77.48 14.55
N THR A 12 -42.41 77.28 13.46
CA THR A 12 -42.40 76.02 12.70
C THR A 12 -41.31 75.06 13.15
N ILE A 13 -40.36 75.52 13.98
CA ILE A 13 -39.20 74.72 14.43
C ILE A 13 -39.63 73.44 15.14
N ASP A 14 -40.61 73.50 16.04
CA ASP A 14 -41.09 72.32 16.75
C ASP A 14 -41.70 71.28 15.80
N THR A 15 -42.34 71.75 14.73
CA THR A 15 -42.92 70.87 13.69
C THR A 15 -41.81 70.15 12.93
N GLU A 16 -40.74 70.86 12.58
CA GLU A 16 -39.60 70.30 11.84
C GLU A 16 -38.73 69.39 12.70
N ILE A 17 -38.56 69.70 13.99
CA ILE A 17 -37.92 68.81 14.96
C ILE A 17 -38.70 67.51 15.06
N ASN A 18 -40.03 67.56 15.18
CA ASN A 18 -40.86 66.36 15.24
C ASN A 18 -40.74 65.54 13.95
N LYS A 19 -40.77 66.18 12.77
CA LYS A 19 -40.52 65.49 11.49
C LYS A 19 -39.14 64.82 11.43
N SER A 20 -38.10 65.48 11.94
CA SER A 20 -36.73 64.91 11.97
C SER A 20 -36.63 63.71 12.90
N ARG A 21 -37.27 63.80 14.09
CA ARG A 21 -37.27 62.74 15.10
C ARG A 21 -38.12 61.55 14.64
N ASP A 22 -39.26 61.79 14.01
CA ASP A 22 -40.10 60.75 13.42
C ASP A 22 -39.38 60.06 12.25
N TYR A 23 -38.67 60.82 11.40
CA TYR A 23 -37.87 60.25 10.31
C TYR A 23 -36.72 59.37 10.84
N ILE A 24 -36.01 59.81 11.88
CA ILE A 24 -34.94 59.02 12.51
C ILE A 24 -35.53 57.80 13.23
N ALA A 25 -36.64 57.95 13.95
CA ALA A 25 -37.31 56.85 14.64
C ALA A 25 -37.80 55.79 13.64
N GLN A 26 -38.42 56.18 12.53
CA GLN A 26 -38.80 55.26 11.45
C GLN A 26 -37.59 54.54 10.84
N ARG A 27 -36.49 55.25 10.65
CA ARG A 27 -35.27 54.68 10.05
C ARG A 27 -34.48 53.77 11.00
N THR A 28 -34.61 53.94 12.30
CA THR A 28 -33.85 53.19 13.32
C THR A 28 -34.68 52.05 13.94
N ALA A 29 -36.01 52.20 14.00
CA ALA A 29 -36.92 51.16 14.48
C ALA A 29 -37.15 50.04 13.45
N ALA A 30 -36.99 50.34 12.16
CA ALA A 30 -36.78 49.31 11.16
C ALA A 30 -35.31 48.87 11.24
N VAL A 31 -35.08 47.61 11.61
CA VAL A 31 -33.83 46.87 11.34
C VAL A 31 -33.27 47.39 10.02
N THR A 32 -32.10 48.03 10.01
CA THR A 32 -31.56 48.62 8.77
C THR A 32 -31.58 47.52 7.71
N PRO A 33 -32.43 47.59 6.69
CA PRO A 33 -32.67 46.44 5.84
C PRO A 33 -31.35 46.05 5.18
N ILE A 34 -31.08 44.75 5.16
CA ILE A 34 -29.90 44.18 4.49
C ILE A 34 -29.91 44.50 2.98
N GLU A 35 -31.00 45.08 2.47
CA GLU A 35 -31.11 45.73 1.17
C GLU A 35 -29.97 46.74 0.87
N LYS A 36 -29.35 47.37 1.89
CA LYS A 36 -28.16 48.22 1.66
C LYS A 36 -26.90 47.44 1.29
N GLY A 37 -26.88 46.12 1.48
CA GLY A 37 -25.80 45.22 1.05
C GLY A 37 -25.79 44.91 -0.45
N GLY A 38 -26.64 45.57 -1.25
CA GLY A 38 -26.68 45.41 -2.70
C GLY A 38 -27.43 44.18 -3.21
N THR A 39 -28.04 43.37 -2.33
CA THR A 39 -28.74 42.13 -2.70
C THR A 39 -30.26 42.19 -2.65
N GLY A 40 -30.85 43.26 -2.11
CA GLY A 40 -32.30 43.44 -2.04
C GLY A 40 -33.03 42.44 -1.13
N GLN A 41 -32.33 41.80 -0.19
CA GLN A 41 -32.91 40.79 0.70
C GLN A 41 -33.16 41.35 2.10
N THR A 42 -34.25 40.91 2.73
CA THR A 42 -34.70 41.41 4.04
C THR A 42 -34.34 40.47 5.21
N THR A 43 -33.74 39.30 4.93
CA THR A 43 -33.25 38.36 5.96
C THR A 43 -31.78 38.02 5.74
N ALA A 44 -31.03 37.79 6.83
CA ALA A 44 -29.60 37.44 6.75
C ALA A 44 -29.32 36.17 5.93
N PRO A 45 -30.10 35.07 6.05
CA PRO A 45 -29.90 33.89 5.21
C PRO A 45 -30.15 34.18 3.72
N ALA A 46 -31.18 34.95 3.38
CA ALA A 46 -31.49 35.28 1.99
C ALA A 46 -30.43 36.21 1.38
N ALA A 47 -29.93 37.18 2.15
CA ALA A 47 -28.85 38.06 1.70
C ALA A 47 -27.54 37.33 1.43
N LEU A 48 -27.19 36.36 2.28
CA LEU A 48 -26.01 35.49 2.08
C LEU A 48 -26.15 34.67 0.79
N ALA A 49 -27.32 34.07 0.57
CA ALA A 49 -27.62 33.33 -0.65
C ALA A 49 -27.52 34.21 -1.91
N ALA A 50 -28.05 35.43 -1.86
CA ALA A 50 -28.01 36.38 -2.97
C ALA A 50 -26.61 36.96 -3.26
N LEU A 51 -25.71 37.02 -2.27
CA LEU A 51 -24.30 37.39 -2.45
C LEU A 51 -23.46 36.28 -3.09
N GLY A 52 -24.04 35.10 -3.33
CA GLY A 52 -23.28 33.91 -3.73
C GLY A 52 -22.34 33.42 -2.62
N GLY A 53 -22.55 33.87 -1.37
CA GLY A 53 -21.83 33.38 -0.21
C GLY A 53 -22.15 31.91 -0.07
N ALA A 54 -21.22 31.06 -0.50
CA ALA A 54 -21.38 29.63 -0.69
C ALA A 54 -22.26 29.04 0.40
N ALA A 55 -23.55 28.88 0.08
CA ALA A 55 -24.38 27.96 0.81
C ALA A 55 -23.60 26.67 0.70
N ARG A 56 -23.18 26.11 1.84
CA ARG A 56 -22.85 24.69 1.89
C ARG A 56 -23.96 24.05 1.11
N ASN A 57 -23.65 23.39 0.00
CA ASN A 57 -24.70 22.77 -0.78
C ASN A 57 -25.49 21.83 0.14
N GLY A 58 -26.66 21.33 -0.27
CA GLY A 58 -27.55 20.54 0.60
C GLY A 58 -26.92 19.30 1.29
N LEU A 59 -25.64 19.03 1.06
CA LEU A 59 -24.81 17.97 1.61
C LEU A 59 -23.60 18.46 2.44
N GLY A 60 -23.45 19.76 2.72
CA GLY A 60 -22.46 20.29 3.66
C GLY A 60 -21.11 20.73 3.07
N PHE A 61 -20.96 20.80 1.74
CA PHE A 61 -19.67 21.08 1.09
C PHE A 61 -19.32 22.58 1.03
N THR A 62 -18.12 22.97 1.48
CA THR A 62 -17.66 24.38 1.45
C THR A 62 -17.36 24.88 0.03
N TYR A 63 -16.90 24.01 -0.88
CA TYR A 63 -16.61 24.31 -2.28
C TYR A 63 -16.95 23.06 -3.13
N ALA A 64 -18.06 23.08 -3.86
CA ALA A 64 -18.28 22.12 -4.95
C ALA A 64 -17.67 22.72 -6.22
N VAL A 65 -16.78 21.98 -6.89
CA VAL A 65 -16.07 22.50 -8.07
C VAL A 65 -16.93 22.36 -9.33
N ALA A 66 -17.86 21.40 -9.36
CA ALA A 66 -18.88 21.29 -10.39
C ALA A 66 -20.15 20.59 -9.85
N GLN A 67 -21.31 21.12 -10.24
CA GLN A 67 -22.61 20.45 -10.10
C GLN A 67 -23.08 20.02 -11.50
N LEU A 68 -23.32 18.74 -11.70
CA LEU A 68 -23.87 18.18 -12.94
C LEU A 68 -25.23 17.56 -12.62
N SER A 69 -26.32 18.30 -12.86
CA SER A 69 -27.69 17.89 -12.53
C SER A 69 -27.83 17.47 -11.05
N ASP A 70 -28.12 16.20 -10.78
CA ASP A 70 -28.34 15.62 -9.44
C ASP A 70 -27.03 15.07 -8.81
N HIS A 71 -25.89 15.33 -9.45
CA HIS A 71 -24.59 14.81 -9.02
C HIS A 71 -23.62 15.94 -8.70
N GLN A 72 -22.77 15.71 -7.69
CA GLN A 72 -21.78 16.67 -7.24
C GLN A 72 -20.39 16.06 -7.24
N LEU A 73 -19.42 16.81 -7.78
CA LEU A 73 -18.00 16.50 -7.73
C LEU A 73 -17.29 17.56 -6.90
N GLY A 74 -16.54 17.12 -5.89
CA GLY A 74 -15.79 18.03 -5.03
C GLY A 74 -14.41 17.51 -4.67
N LEU A 75 -13.53 18.48 -4.43
CA LEU A 75 -12.12 18.29 -4.06
C LEU A 75 -11.97 18.71 -2.61
N TYR A 76 -11.61 17.77 -1.73
CA TYR A 76 -11.56 18.01 -0.29
C TYR A 76 -10.28 17.48 0.33
N TYR A 77 -9.83 18.12 1.41
CA TYR A 77 -9.03 17.46 2.41
C TYR A 77 -9.98 16.77 3.38
N ASN A 78 -9.93 15.43 3.47
CA ASN A 78 -10.69 14.71 4.47
C ASN A 78 -10.15 15.13 5.85
N ASP A 79 -11.01 15.66 6.73
CA ASP A 79 -10.62 16.24 8.03
C ASP A 79 -10.09 15.20 9.03
N ALA A 80 -10.53 13.95 8.92
CA ALA A 80 -10.06 12.84 9.76
C ALA A 80 -8.73 12.24 9.28
N ALA A 81 -8.43 12.30 7.97
CA ALA A 81 -7.25 11.65 7.38
C ALA A 81 -6.25 12.61 6.71
N GLN A 82 -6.55 13.92 6.66
CA GLN A 82 -5.76 14.98 6.01
C GLN A 82 -5.29 14.69 4.58
N ARG A 83 -6.03 13.90 3.81
CA ARG A 83 -5.69 13.56 2.40
C ARG A 83 -6.58 14.27 1.41
N PHE A 84 -6.00 14.64 0.27
CA PHE A 84 -6.77 15.14 -0.87
C PHE A 84 -7.59 14.01 -1.50
N VAL A 85 -8.90 14.18 -1.53
CA VAL A 85 -9.87 13.19 -2.04
C VAL A 85 -10.79 13.86 -3.05
N ILE A 86 -11.18 13.08 -4.06
CA ILE A 86 -12.32 13.35 -4.92
C ILE A 86 -13.51 12.64 -4.30
N ARG A 87 -14.49 13.40 -3.82
CA ARG A 87 -15.73 12.85 -3.24
C ARG A 87 -16.85 12.91 -4.28
N LYS A 88 -17.53 11.78 -4.48
CA LYS A 88 -18.71 11.68 -5.35
C LYS A 88 -19.92 11.32 -4.49
N THR A 89 -21.02 12.06 -4.67
CA THR A 89 -22.31 11.70 -4.06
C THR A 89 -23.31 11.33 -5.15
N LEU A 90 -23.95 10.17 -4.99
CA LEU A 90 -24.99 9.62 -5.87
C LEU A 90 -26.17 9.20 -4.98
N ASP A 91 -27.36 9.74 -5.23
CA ASP A 91 -28.63 9.27 -4.62
C ASP A 91 -28.56 9.07 -3.09
N GLY A 92 -27.88 9.98 -2.38
CA GLY A 92 -27.71 9.95 -0.92
C GLY A 92 -26.55 9.11 -0.38
N SER A 93 -25.77 8.45 -1.24
CA SER A 93 -24.55 7.72 -0.88
C SER A 93 -23.29 8.52 -1.22
N THR A 94 -22.38 8.64 -0.26
CA THR A 94 -21.10 9.36 -0.42
C THR A 94 -19.94 8.37 -0.54
N VAL A 95 -19.12 8.55 -1.58
CA VAL A 95 -17.87 7.78 -1.78
C VAL A 95 -16.68 8.74 -1.82
N ASP A 96 -15.69 8.46 -0.97
CA ASP A 96 -14.40 9.15 -0.95
C ASP A 96 -13.39 8.37 -1.79
N ILE A 97 -12.99 8.94 -2.92
CA ILE A 97 -11.87 8.41 -3.70
C ILE A 97 -10.65 9.23 -3.32
N PRO A 98 -9.72 8.71 -2.51
CA PRO A 98 -8.46 9.42 -2.31
C PRO A 98 -7.82 9.64 -3.67
N LEU A 99 -7.38 10.88 -3.95
CA LEU A 99 -6.52 11.12 -5.12
C LEU A 99 -5.11 10.68 -4.74
N ALA A 100 -4.97 9.38 -4.49
CA ALA A 100 -3.72 8.66 -4.51
C ALA A 100 -3.78 7.80 -5.78
N THR A 101 -2.75 7.93 -6.60
CA THR A 101 -2.58 7.31 -7.92
C THR A 101 -2.41 5.79 -7.86
N ASP A 102 -3.37 5.03 -7.32
CA ASP A 102 -3.21 3.58 -7.19
C ASP A 102 -4.36 2.80 -7.81
N GLY A 103 -4.05 2.22 -8.97
CA GLY A 103 -4.63 0.94 -9.36
C GLY A 103 -4.28 -0.11 -8.30
N ALA A 104 -5.13 -1.11 -8.14
CA ALA A 104 -4.95 -2.21 -7.20
C ALA A 104 -3.84 -3.20 -7.64
N TYR A 105 -2.70 -2.68 -8.08
CA TYR A 105 -1.46 -3.38 -8.36
C TYR A 105 -0.30 -2.38 -8.25
N VAL A 106 0.87 -2.89 -7.89
CA VAL A 106 2.11 -2.13 -7.73
C VAL A 106 2.52 -1.60 -9.09
N SER A 107 2.11 -0.37 -9.43
CA SER A 107 2.35 0.23 -10.74
C SER A 107 3.11 1.55 -10.65
N LYS A 108 3.91 1.73 -9.60
CA LYS A 108 4.78 2.89 -9.50
C LYS A 108 6.23 2.46 -9.70
N SER A 109 6.86 3.00 -10.74
CA SER A 109 8.30 2.89 -10.90
C SER A 109 8.97 3.53 -9.68
N GLY A 110 9.81 2.76 -8.98
CA GLY A 110 10.45 3.21 -7.74
C GLY A 110 9.58 3.11 -6.48
N ASP A 111 8.47 2.39 -6.53
CA ASP A 111 7.68 2.11 -5.32
C ASP A 111 8.47 1.24 -4.33
N THR A 112 8.30 1.54 -3.04
CA THR A 112 8.83 0.78 -1.92
C THR A 112 7.66 0.29 -1.10
N MET A 113 7.05 -0.81 -1.54
CA MET A 113 6.03 -1.46 -0.74
C MET A 113 6.62 -1.84 0.62
N THR A 114 5.82 -1.63 1.67
CA THR A 114 6.10 -2.12 3.02
C THR A 114 4.99 -3.11 3.41
N GLY A 115 5.34 -4.20 4.08
CA GLY A 115 4.43 -5.29 4.46
C GLY A 115 4.46 -6.51 3.53
N ASP A 116 3.67 -7.53 3.87
CA ASP A 116 3.68 -8.82 3.19
C ASP A 116 3.01 -8.78 1.81
N LEU A 117 3.62 -9.46 0.83
CA LEU A 117 2.99 -9.71 -0.47
C LEU A 117 1.95 -10.83 -0.34
N ARG A 118 0.67 -10.47 -0.23
CA ARG A 118 -0.43 -11.45 -0.16
C ARG A 118 -0.97 -11.80 -1.55
N LEU A 119 -0.89 -13.07 -1.94
CA LEU A 119 -1.40 -13.62 -3.21
C LEU A 119 -2.57 -14.61 -2.96
N PRO A 120 -3.79 -14.13 -2.66
CA PRO A 120 -4.87 -14.99 -2.15
C PRO A 120 -5.54 -15.91 -3.20
N ASN A 121 -5.25 -15.73 -4.49
CA ASN A 121 -5.87 -16.50 -5.58
C ASN A 121 -4.83 -16.93 -6.63
N ALA A 122 -3.75 -17.57 -6.17
CA ALA A 122 -2.74 -18.11 -7.07
C ALA A 122 -3.31 -19.30 -7.86
N THR A 123 -3.37 -19.18 -9.19
CA THR A 123 -3.72 -20.29 -10.09
C THR A 123 -2.47 -21.08 -10.48
N PRO A 124 -2.57 -22.40 -10.77
CA PRO A 124 -1.42 -23.17 -11.24
C PRO A 124 -0.79 -22.55 -12.49
N ALA A 125 0.54 -22.46 -12.51
CA ALA A 125 1.25 -22.07 -13.71
C ALA A 125 1.21 -23.23 -14.73
N THR A 126 0.59 -23.02 -15.89
CA THR A 126 0.38 -24.07 -16.90
C THR A 126 1.42 -24.05 -18.01
N SER A 127 2.16 -22.95 -18.19
CA SER A 127 3.30 -22.86 -19.11
C SER A 127 4.24 -21.72 -18.73
N GLY A 128 5.50 -21.79 -19.17
CA GLY A 128 6.48 -20.70 -19.03
C GLY A 128 6.90 -20.38 -17.58
N TYR A 129 6.80 -21.33 -16.65
CA TYR A 129 7.16 -21.11 -15.25
C TYR A 129 8.68 -21.12 -15.03
N THR A 130 9.12 -20.39 -14.01
CA THR A 130 10.52 -20.37 -13.56
C THR A 130 10.55 -20.39 -12.04
N VAL A 131 11.60 -20.97 -11.46
CA VAL A 131 11.81 -20.94 -10.02
C VAL A 131 12.24 -19.53 -9.61
N ALA A 132 11.58 -18.99 -8.59
CA ALA A 132 11.93 -17.73 -7.98
C ALA A 132 12.55 -17.98 -6.59
N TYR A 133 13.53 -17.17 -6.24
CA TYR A 133 14.21 -17.16 -4.95
C TYR A 133 13.96 -15.82 -4.25
N LEU A 134 13.91 -15.86 -2.92
CA LEU A 134 13.97 -14.68 -2.07
C LEU A 134 15.43 -14.48 -1.67
N ASN A 135 16.03 -13.37 -2.09
CA ASN A 135 17.39 -13.02 -1.70
C ASN A 135 17.42 -12.55 -0.24
N SER A 136 18.61 -12.58 0.38
CA SER A 136 18.82 -12.06 1.73
C SER A 136 18.54 -10.55 1.87
N ASP A 137 18.51 -9.81 0.76
CA ASP A 137 18.10 -8.41 0.69
C ASP A 137 16.59 -8.20 0.44
N GLY A 138 15.80 -9.28 0.54
CA GLY A 138 14.35 -9.25 0.40
C GLY A 138 13.84 -9.21 -1.05
N ARG A 139 14.73 -9.21 -2.05
CA ARG A 139 14.30 -9.19 -3.46
C ARG A 139 13.90 -10.57 -3.96
N VAL A 140 12.78 -10.65 -4.67
CA VAL A 140 12.39 -11.84 -5.44
C VAL A 140 13.15 -11.84 -6.77
N SER A 141 13.93 -12.88 -7.04
CA SER A 141 14.76 -13.03 -8.24
C SER A 141 14.52 -14.36 -8.93
N LYS A 142 14.68 -14.41 -10.27
CA LYS A 142 14.63 -15.68 -11.01
C LYS A 142 15.92 -16.47 -10.80
N GLY A 143 15.82 -17.80 -10.74
CA GLY A 143 16.98 -18.68 -10.81
C GLY A 143 17.69 -18.57 -12.15
N ALA A 144 18.88 -17.98 -12.17
CA ALA A 144 19.69 -17.86 -13.38
C ALA A 144 20.72 -18.99 -13.47
N SER A 145 20.53 -19.92 -14.42
CA SER A 145 21.47 -21.03 -14.64
C SER A 145 22.35 -20.87 -15.90
N SER A 146 22.23 -19.77 -16.63
CA SER A 146 23.08 -19.53 -17.81
C SER A 146 24.51 -19.23 -17.38
N GLU A 147 25.48 -19.87 -18.05
CA GLU A 147 26.92 -19.70 -17.82
C GLU A 147 27.37 -18.23 -17.84
N ARG A 148 26.72 -17.37 -18.64
CA ARG A 148 27.02 -15.92 -18.70
C ARG A 148 26.85 -15.17 -17.37
N TYR A 149 26.14 -15.75 -16.40
CA TYR A 149 25.95 -15.20 -15.07
C TYR A 149 26.78 -15.92 -14.00
N LYS A 150 27.67 -16.85 -14.41
CA LYS A 150 28.50 -17.66 -13.52
C LYS A 150 29.97 -17.33 -13.76
N GLN A 151 30.76 -17.44 -12.69
CA GLN A 151 32.20 -17.22 -12.72
C GLN A 151 32.87 -18.30 -11.86
N GLY A 152 34.14 -18.60 -12.13
CA GLY A 152 34.90 -19.60 -11.36
C GLY A 152 34.31 -21.01 -11.46
N ILE A 153 33.81 -21.39 -12.64
CA ILE A 153 33.28 -22.74 -12.89
C ILE A 153 34.45 -23.71 -12.85
N VAL A 154 34.37 -24.68 -11.96
CA VAL A 154 35.32 -25.78 -11.82
C VAL A 154 34.53 -27.09 -11.76
N ASP A 155 35.10 -28.14 -12.33
CA ASP A 155 34.56 -29.49 -12.15
C ASP A 155 34.83 -29.93 -10.71
N ILE A 156 33.86 -30.66 -10.13
CA ILE A 156 33.94 -31.18 -8.77
C ILE A 156 33.79 -32.69 -8.85
N ASP A 157 34.67 -33.43 -8.17
CA ASP A 157 34.48 -34.86 -7.94
C ASP A 157 33.40 -35.05 -6.85
N PRO A 158 32.24 -35.68 -7.15
CA PRO A 158 31.20 -35.89 -6.15
C PRO A 158 31.68 -36.68 -4.91
N GLY A 159 32.72 -37.50 -5.05
CA GLY A 159 33.30 -38.28 -3.95
C GLY A 159 34.04 -37.44 -2.93
N GLU A 160 34.49 -36.25 -3.32
CA GLU A 160 35.21 -35.29 -2.45
C GLU A 160 34.25 -34.41 -1.63
N LEU A 161 32.95 -34.47 -1.89
CA LEU A 161 31.95 -33.66 -1.18
C LEU A 161 31.76 -34.06 0.29
N GLY A 162 32.30 -35.20 0.73
CA GLY A 162 32.19 -35.66 2.10
C GLY A 162 30.79 -36.17 2.46
N ASP A 163 30.39 -36.01 3.73
CA ASP A 163 29.10 -36.47 4.25
C ASP A 163 27.99 -35.42 4.06
N ILE A 164 27.36 -35.46 2.89
CA ILE A 164 26.25 -34.56 2.51
C ILE A 164 24.86 -35.18 2.71
N PHE A 165 24.73 -36.27 3.47
CA PHE A 165 23.45 -36.94 3.74
C PHE A 165 22.97 -36.67 5.17
N PRO A 166 22.36 -35.51 5.45
CA PRO A 166 21.86 -35.19 6.77
C PRO A 166 20.72 -36.12 7.19
N ASP A 167 20.58 -36.28 8.51
CA ASP A 167 19.45 -37.01 9.09
C ASP A 167 18.11 -36.42 8.65
N LEU A 168 17.20 -37.31 8.28
CA LEU A 168 15.80 -36.97 8.03
C LEU A 168 15.05 -36.94 9.35
N VAL A 169 14.41 -35.82 9.66
CA VAL A 169 13.67 -35.65 10.91
C VAL A 169 12.21 -35.29 10.64
N SER A 170 11.35 -35.59 11.61
CA SER A 170 9.97 -35.12 11.61
C SER A 170 9.76 -34.06 12.68
N PHE A 171 9.16 -32.93 12.28
CA PHE A 171 8.99 -31.76 13.13
C PHE A 171 7.63 -31.09 12.88
N GLU A 172 7.25 -30.20 13.77
CA GLU A 172 6.06 -29.34 13.67
C GLU A 172 6.53 -27.88 13.68
N MET A 173 5.90 -27.02 12.89
CA MET A 173 6.23 -25.59 12.87
C MET A 173 5.69 -24.90 14.12
N ILE A 174 6.54 -24.17 14.82
CA ILE A 174 6.11 -23.36 15.98
C ILE A 174 5.12 -22.29 15.49
N GLY A 175 3.91 -22.27 16.06
CA GLY A 175 2.84 -21.35 15.64
C GLY A 175 2.19 -21.70 14.30
N GLY A 176 2.46 -22.90 13.77
CA GLY A 176 1.83 -23.44 12.56
C GLY A 176 0.44 -24.05 12.83
N ASP A 177 -0.03 -24.84 11.87
CA ASP A 177 -1.33 -25.52 11.89
C ASP A 177 -1.32 -26.87 12.64
N GLY A 178 -0.20 -27.22 13.29
CA GLY A 178 -0.01 -28.49 13.98
C GLY A 178 0.35 -29.67 13.07
N ALA A 179 0.51 -29.44 11.76
CA ALA A 179 0.90 -30.51 10.85
C ALA A 179 2.35 -30.95 11.07
N ARG A 180 2.58 -32.26 10.99
CA ARG A 180 3.92 -32.83 11.00
C ARG A 180 4.53 -32.76 9.60
N HIS A 181 5.71 -32.20 9.53
CA HIS A 181 6.55 -32.17 8.34
C HIS A 181 7.72 -33.14 8.49
N VAL A 182 8.35 -33.44 7.36
CA VAL A 182 9.56 -34.25 7.29
C VAL A 182 10.59 -33.47 6.47
N GLY A 183 11.82 -33.39 6.96
CA GLY A 183 12.87 -32.64 6.29
C GLY A 183 14.16 -32.57 7.09
N HIS A 184 14.96 -31.57 6.78
CA HIS A 184 16.26 -31.31 7.40
C HIS A 184 16.24 -29.98 8.16
N ILE A 185 17.15 -29.83 9.12
CA ILE A 185 17.23 -28.66 10.00
C ILE A 185 18.53 -27.91 9.70
N ALA A 186 18.43 -26.63 9.34
CA ALA A 186 19.55 -25.82 8.86
C ALA A 186 20.70 -25.75 9.87
N GLU A 187 20.39 -25.62 11.15
CA GLU A 187 21.37 -25.57 12.24
C GLU A 187 22.15 -26.88 12.38
N ARG A 188 21.52 -28.02 12.08
CA ARG A 188 22.20 -29.33 12.12
C ARG A 188 23.15 -29.49 10.94
N LEU A 189 22.74 -29.03 9.75
CA LEU A 189 23.61 -29.00 8.58
C LEU A 189 24.80 -28.06 8.81
N ALA A 190 24.57 -26.91 9.43
CA ALA A 190 25.63 -25.95 9.74
C ALA A 190 26.69 -26.50 10.72
N ALA A 191 26.35 -27.52 11.50
CA ALA A 191 27.30 -28.18 12.41
C ALA A 191 28.28 -29.12 11.70
N ASN A 192 27.99 -29.56 10.47
CA ASN A 192 28.86 -30.41 9.68
C ASN A 192 29.56 -29.60 8.56
N PRO A 193 30.91 -29.51 8.53
CA PRO A 193 31.64 -28.79 7.48
C PRO A 193 31.25 -29.16 6.04
N ASP A 194 30.93 -30.44 5.79
CA ASP A 194 30.60 -30.93 4.44
C ASP A 194 29.20 -30.45 4.00
N GLN A 195 28.33 -30.12 4.96
CA GLN A 195 26.93 -29.72 4.72
C GLN A 195 26.74 -28.20 4.76
N GLN A 196 27.68 -27.46 5.36
CA GLN A 196 27.67 -26.00 5.43
C GLN A 196 27.48 -25.28 4.09
N PRO A 197 28.04 -25.74 2.94
CA PRO A 197 27.86 -25.08 1.66
C PRO A 197 26.40 -24.98 1.19
N PHE A 198 25.51 -25.82 1.72
CA PHE A 198 24.10 -25.86 1.37
C PHE A 198 23.20 -25.09 2.36
N VAL A 199 23.78 -24.50 3.40
CA VAL A 199 23.06 -23.70 4.39
C VAL A 199 23.00 -22.26 3.94
N VAL A 200 21.79 -21.69 3.95
CA VAL A 200 21.55 -20.27 3.73
C VAL A 200 21.51 -19.59 5.09
N TYR A 201 22.36 -18.60 5.26
CA TYR A 201 22.48 -17.84 6.49
C TYR A 201 21.77 -16.50 6.39
N THR A 202 21.15 -16.08 7.49
CA THR A 202 20.60 -14.74 7.66
C THR A 202 21.32 -13.99 8.77
N ASN A 203 21.15 -12.67 8.81
CA ASN A 203 21.64 -11.85 9.92
C ASN A 203 20.47 -11.51 10.83
N LEU A 204 20.48 -12.08 12.05
CA LEU A 204 19.51 -11.80 13.10
C LEU A 204 20.23 -11.08 14.23
N ASP A 205 19.81 -9.86 14.57
CA ASP A 205 20.39 -9.04 15.64
C ASP A 205 21.92 -8.88 15.58
N GLY A 206 22.46 -8.79 14.36
CA GLY A 206 23.90 -8.64 14.12
C GLY A 206 24.70 -9.94 14.20
N GLN A 207 24.05 -11.09 14.38
CA GLN A 207 24.66 -12.41 14.33
C GLN A 207 24.25 -13.14 13.05
N THR A 208 25.23 -13.76 12.38
CA THR A 208 24.97 -14.65 11.25
C THR A 208 24.52 -16.01 11.77
N VAL A 209 23.28 -16.39 11.49
CA VAL A 209 22.67 -17.64 11.95
C VAL A 209 22.15 -18.45 10.75
N PRO A 210 22.17 -19.79 10.82
CA PRO A 210 21.49 -20.64 9.83
C PRO A 210 20.00 -20.30 9.80
N ASP A 211 19.42 -20.17 8.61
CA ASP A 211 18.01 -19.81 8.44
C ASP A 211 17.26 -20.83 7.58
N SER A 212 17.86 -21.20 6.44
CA SER A 212 17.25 -22.13 5.49
C SER A 212 18.30 -22.99 4.80
N ILE A 213 17.84 -23.91 3.95
CA ILE A 213 18.67 -24.85 3.20
C ILE A 213 18.42 -24.63 1.71
N ASP A 214 19.49 -24.53 0.92
CA ASP A 214 19.39 -24.65 -0.54
C ASP A 214 19.15 -26.12 -0.92
N PHE A 215 17.89 -26.54 -0.79
CA PHE A 215 17.49 -27.92 -1.06
C PHE A 215 17.79 -28.34 -2.49
N ILE A 216 17.73 -27.43 -3.46
CA ILE A 216 17.98 -27.77 -4.86
C ILE A 216 19.46 -28.08 -5.05
N ALA A 217 20.36 -27.25 -4.52
CA ALA A 217 21.79 -27.52 -4.57
C ALA A 217 22.16 -28.81 -3.83
N LEU A 218 21.61 -29.02 -2.64
CA LEU A 218 21.85 -30.23 -1.84
C LEU A 218 21.39 -31.49 -2.59
N LEU A 219 20.18 -31.47 -3.17
CA LEU A 219 19.64 -32.61 -3.92
C LEU A 219 20.48 -32.93 -5.17
N LEU A 220 20.96 -31.90 -5.89
CA LEU A 220 21.85 -32.08 -7.04
C LEU A 220 23.17 -32.75 -6.63
N ALA A 221 23.77 -32.28 -5.54
CA ALA A 221 25.01 -32.84 -5.00
C ALA A 221 24.84 -34.30 -4.53
N GLN A 222 23.79 -34.58 -3.75
CA GLN A 222 23.45 -35.94 -3.29
C GLN A 222 23.21 -36.88 -4.46
N THR A 223 22.49 -36.42 -5.50
CA THR A 223 22.22 -37.23 -6.69
C THR A 223 23.52 -37.54 -7.44
N ALA A 224 24.42 -36.58 -7.58
CA ALA A 224 25.72 -36.79 -8.22
C ALA A 224 26.58 -37.80 -7.44
N GLN A 225 26.64 -37.69 -6.12
CA GLN A 225 27.40 -38.61 -5.27
C GLN A 225 26.82 -40.03 -5.28
N LEU A 226 25.49 -40.16 -5.26
CA LEU A 226 24.83 -41.47 -5.41
C LEU A 226 25.10 -42.09 -6.78
N HIS A 227 25.07 -41.30 -7.85
CA HIS A 227 25.33 -41.80 -9.20
C HIS A 227 26.74 -42.39 -9.30
N GLN A 228 27.75 -41.68 -8.80
CA GLN A 228 29.12 -42.19 -8.74
C GLN A 228 29.26 -43.46 -7.89
N ALA A 229 28.56 -43.52 -6.75
CA ALA A 229 28.57 -44.71 -5.90
C ALA A 229 27.96 -45.92 -6.60
N VAL A 230 26.85 -45.73 -7.33
CA VAL A 230 26.19 -46.78 -8.13
C VAL A 230 27.11 -47.26 -9.25
N ASP A 231 27.78 -46.36 -9.96
CA ASP A 231 28.74 -46.71 -11.02
C ASP A 231 29.90 -47.55 -10.47
N LEU A 232 30.45 -47.16 -9.32
CA LEU A 232 31.52 -47.92 -8.67
C LEU A 232 31.05 -49.31 -8.21
N LEU A 233 29.83 -49.42 -7.70
CA LEU A 233 29.24 -50.70 -7.33
C LEU A 233 29.04 -51.60 -8.56
N ALA A 234 28.55 -51.04 -9.68
CA ALA A 234 28.38 -51.78 -10.93
C ALA A 234 29.73 -52.34 -11.43
N GLN A 235 30.79 -51.53 -11.41
CA GLN A 235 32.14 -51.98 -11.79
C GLN A 235 32.66 -53.10 -10.89
N ARG A 236 32.43 -53.01 -9.57
CA ARG A 236 32.82 -54.06 -8.62
C ARG A 236 32.06 -55.36 -8.85
N VAL A 237 30.76 -55.28 -9.10
CA VAL A 237 29.94 -56.46 -9.42
C VAL A 237 30.46 -57.14 -10.68
N GLN A 238 30.70 -56.38 -11.75
CA GLN A 238 31.24 -56.93 -13.00
C GLN A 238 32.59 -57.64 -12.77
N GLN A 239 33.51 -57.04 -12.02
CA GLN A 239 34.80 -57.67 -11.71
C GLN A 239 34.66 -58.96 -10.91
N LEU A 240 33.65 -59.07 -10.04
CA LEU A 240 33.37 -60.29 -9.29
C LEU A 240 32.77 -61.36 -10.19
N GLU A 241 31.87 -61.00 -11.11
CA GLU A 241 31.29 -61.91 -12.10
C GLU A 241 32.37 -62.47 -13.04
N GLU A 242 33.30 -61.63 -13.52
CA GLU A 242 34.42 -62.04 -14.36
C GLU A 242 35.40 -62.99 -13.65
N ARG A 243 35.55 -62.87 -12.32
CA ARG A 243 36.39 -63.79 -11.53
C ARG A 243 35.70 -65.12 -11.20
N ALA A 244 34.38 -65.15 -11.25
CA ALA A 244 33.58 -66.34 -10.95
C ALA A 244 33.33 -67.21 -12.20
N ALA A 245 33.53 -66.66 -13.40
CA ALA A 245 33.46 -67.35 -14.69
C ALA A 245 34.78 -68.09 -15.03
#